data_AF-A0A1Q7N844-F1
#
_entry.id   AF-A0A1Q7N844-F1
#
_cell.length_a   1.000
_cell.length_b   1.000
_cell.length_c   1.000
_cell.angle_alpha   90.00
_cell.angle_beta   90.00
_cell.angle_gamma   90.00
#
_symmetry.space_group_name_H-M   'P 1'
#
loop_
_entity.id
_entity.type
_entity.pdbx_description
1 polymer ?
#
loop_
_entity_poly.entity_id
_entity_poly.type
_entity_poly.pdbx_seq_one_letter_code
_entity_poly.pdbx_strand_id
1 'polypeptide(L)' 'MEQFNCAYCGEKQDLPFQCNYCNDKFCAEHRLPEDHRCVKLYQIRSKKFGENKVQRKKGIGRQSFIRRILGKFG' A
#
# COMPACT_ATOMS: atom_id res chain seq x y z
N MET A 1 17.72 8.06 31.27
CA MET A 1 17.27 8.11 29.87
C MET A 1 18.31 7.37 29.06
N GLU A 2 17.93 6.27 28.42
CA GLU A 2 18.82 5.51 27.55
C GLU A 2 18.84 6.19 26.18
N GLN A 3 19.91 6.90 25.87
CA GLN A 3 20.11 7.50 24.54
C GLN A 3 20.55 6.42 23.56
N PHE A 4 19.99 6.42 22.34
CA PHE A 4 20.43 5.55 21.26
C PHE A 4 20.89 6.39 20.06
N ASN A 5 21.67 5.77 19.17
CA ASN A 5 22.16 6.42 17.96
C ASN A 5 21.28 5.98 16.79
N CYS A 6 20.85 6.93 15.96
CA CYS A 6 20.15 6.63 14.72
C CYS A 6 21.07 5.83 13.78
N ALA A 7 20.61 4.69 13.26
CA ALA A 7 21.41 3.87 12.34
C ALA A 7 21.69 4.55 10.98
N TYR A 8 20.96 5.62 10.64
CA TYR A 8 21.15 6.36 9.38
C TYR A 8 22.02 7.61 9.54
N CYS A 9 21.69 8.51 10.48
CA CYS A 9 22.42 9.78 10.65
C CYS A 9 23.39 9.79 11.84
N GLY A 10 23.34 8.81 12.75
CA GLY A 10 24.19 8.77 13.94
C GLY A 10 23.79 9.70 15.09
N GLU A 11 22.75 10.52 14.91
CA GLU A 11 22.22 11.43 15.93
C GLU A 11 21.77 10.67 17.18
N LYS A 12 22.07 11.24 18.36
CA LYS A 12 21.61 10.72 19.66
C LYS A 12 20.19 11.19 19.92
N GLN A 13 19.31 10.27 20.28
CA GLN A 13 17.91 10.54 20.59
C GLN A 13 17.47 9.75 21.81
N ASP A 14 16.51 10.29 22.55
CA ASP A 14 15.92 9.62 23.72
C ASP A 14 14.79 8.64 23.35
N LEU A 15 14.25 8.74 22.13
CA LEU A 15 13.11 7.94 21.67
C LEU A 15 13.45 7.11 20.41
N PRO A 16 13.65 5.79 20.55
CA PRO A 16 13.94 4.93 19.40
C PRO A 16 12.69 4.62 18.58
N PHE A 17 12.74 4.93 17.27
CA PHE A 17 11.74 4.48 16.31
C PHE A 17 12.25 3.23 15.59
N GLN A 18 11.56 2.11 15.76
CA GLN A 18 11.91 0.87 15.06
C GLN A 18 11.15 0.76 13.74
N CYS A 19 11.86 0.49 12.65
CA CYS A 19 11.25 0.24 11.36
C CYS A 19 10.69 -1.19 11.27
N ASN A 20 9.40 -1.37 10.98
CA ASN A 20 8.76 -2.69 10.84
C ASN A 20 9.30 -3.54 9.67
N TYR A 21 10.10 -2.94 8.79
CA TYR A 21 10.61 -3.60 7.60
C TYR A 21 12.05 -4.11 7.80
N CYS A 22 12.97 -3.24 8.22
CA CYS A 22 14.37 -3.62 8.47
C CYS A 22 14.70 -3.92 9.93
N ASN A 23 13.82 -3.59 10.89
CA ASN A 23 13.99 -3.76 12.34
C ASN A 23 15.10 -2.91 12.98
N ASP A 24 15.66 -1.94 12.26
CA ASP A 24 16.64 -1.00 12.79
C ASP A 24 15.98 0.17 13.53
N LYS A 25 16.76 0.84 14.40
CA LYS A 25 16.35 2.00 15.20
C LYS A 25 16.77 3.31 14.53
N PHE A 26 15.83 4.24 14.43
CA PHE A 26 16.01 5.55 13.79
C PHE A 26 15.48 6.69 14.66
N CYS A 27 15.91 7.92 14.36
CA CYS A 27 15.38 9.14 14.95
C CYS A 27 14.03 9.54 14.36
N ALA A 28 13.37 10.55 14.95
CA ALA A 28 12.06 11.05 14.52
C ALA A 28 12.02 11.48 13.04
N GLU A 29 13.13 11.99 12.51
CA GLU A 29 13.28 12.42 11.11
C GLU A 29 13.49 11.25 10.15
N HIS A 30 14.12 10.16 10.61
CA HIS A 30 14.45 9.00 9.79
C HIS A 30 13.52 7.81 10.03
N ARG A 31 12.37 8.01 10.67
CA ARG A 31 11.44 6.92 11.02
C ARG A 31 10.73 6.32 9.81
N LEU A 32 10.53 7.08 8.72
CA LEU A 32 9.86 6.56 7.53
C LEU A 32 10.85 5.77 6.66
N PRO A 33 10.38 4.71 5.96
CA PRO A 33 11.23 3.92 5.05
C PRO A 33 11.90 4.73 3.94
N GLU A 34 11.32 5.85 3.54
CA GLU A 34 11.87 6.73 2.49
C GLU A 34 13.03 7.58 3.01
N ASP A 35 12.97 8.01 4.27
CA ASP A 35 13.98 8.90 4.88
C ASP A 35 15.28 8.15 5.21
N HIS A 36 15.20 6.88 5.65
CA HIS A 36 16.40 6.06 5.92
C HIS A 36 16.80 5.10 4.78
N ARG A 37 16.22 5.27 3.58
CA ARG A 37 16.46 4.39 2.42
C ARG A 37 16.37 2.89 2.76
N CYS A 38 15.24 2.48 3.33
CA CYS A 38 15.05 1.10 3.81
C CYS A 38 15.38 0.07 2.71
N VAL A 39 16.11 -0.99 3.05
CA VAL A 39 16.46 -2.08 2.11
C VAL A 39 15.22 -2.73 1.49
N LYS A 40 14.11 -2.80 2.24
CA LYS A 40 12.84 -3.35 1.76
C LYS A 40 11.96 -2.32 1.04
N LEU A 41 12.42 -1.09 0.81
CA LEU A 41 11.65 -0.03 0.15
C LEU A 41 11.15 -0.45 -1.24
N TYR A 42 11.99 -1.17 -2.00
CA TYR A 42 11.60 -1.72 -3.30
C TYR A 42 10.38 -2.66 -3.19
N GLN A 43 10.42 -3.61 -2.24
CA GLN A 43 9.33 -4.57 -2.04
C GLN A 43 8.02 -3.89 -1.61
N ILE A 44 8.12 -2.84 -0.78
CA ILE A 44 6.96 -2.05 -0.33
C ILE A 44 6.30 -1.34 -1.51
N ARG A 45 7.10 -0.72 -2.39
CA ARG A 45 6.60 -0.01 -3.58
C ARG A 45 5.97 -0.98 -4.59
N SER A 46 6.57 -2.14 -4.82
CA SER A 46 6.04 -3.14 -5.77
C SER A 46 4.68 -3.72 -5.34
N LYS A 47 4.42 -3.88 -4.04
CA LYS A 47 3.12 -4.37 -3.56
C LYS A 47 1.97 -3.41 -3.86
N LYS A 48 2.18 -2.10 -3.68
CA LYS A 48 1.14 -1.08 -3.90
C LYS A 48 0.62 -1.00 -5.34
N PHE A 49 1.37 -1.51 -6.32
CA PHE A 49 0.93 -1.49 -7.73
C PHE A 49 -0.10 -2.59 -8.06
N GLY A 50 -0.23 -3.64 -7.23
CA GLY A 50 -1.14 -4.77 -7.48
C GLY A 50 -2.51 -4.70 -6.79
N GLU A 51 -2.71 -3.78 -5.85
CA GLU A 51 -3.88 -3.75 -4.97
C GLU A 51 -4.86 -2.60 -5.23
N ASN A 52 -4.62 -1.76 -6.24
CA ASN A 52 -5.68 -0.95 -6.85
C ASN A 52 -6.60 -1.84 -7.69
N LYS A 53 -7.37 -2.72 -7.02
CA LYS A 53 -8.59 -3.27 -7.61
C LYS A 53 -9.54 -2.08 -7.78
N VAL A 54 -9.50 -1.45 -8.95
CA VAL A 54 -10.58 -0.57 -9.40
C VAL A 54 -11.82 -1.44 -9.35
N GLN A 55 -12.60 -1.33 -8.27
CA GLN A 55 -13.92 -1.95 -8.17
C GLN A 55 -14.81 -1.22 -9.19
N ARG A 56 -14.65 -1.54 -10.48
CA ARG A 56 -15.61 -1.15 -11.51
C ARG A 56 -16.88 -1.89 -11.17
N LYS A 57 -17.78 -1.23 -10.43
CA LYS A 57 -19.16 -1.67 -10.27
C LYS A 57 -19.69 -1.94 -11.69
N LYS A 58 -19.77 -3.21 -12.07
CA LYS A 58 -20.32 -3.65 -13.34
C LYS A 58 -21.80 -3.34 -13.28
N GLY A 59 -22.21 -2.21 -13.88
CA GLY A 59 -23.61 -1.85 -14.02
C GLY A 59 -24.38 -3.02 -14.61
N ILE A 60 -25.43 -3.44 -13.90
CA ILE A 60 -26.44 -4.38 -14.39
C ILE A 60 -27.22 -3.62 -15.46
N GLY A 61 -26.75 -3.71 -16.70
CA GLY A 61 -27.35 -3.01 -17.83
C GLY A 61 -27.23 -3.88 -19.08
N ARG A 62 -28.04 -4.93 -19.16
CA ARG A 62 -28.38 -5.62 -20.42
C ARG A 62 -29.34 -6.78 -20.16
N GLN A 63 -30.64 -6.52 -20.34
CA GLN A 63 -31.52 -7.38 -21.14
C GLN A 63 -32.94 -6.86 -21.01
N SER A 64 -33.49 -6.26 -22.08
CA SER A 64 -34.93 -6.28 -22.38
C SER A 64 -35.28 -5.77 -23.79
N PHE A 65 -34.38 -5.80 -24.79
CA PHE A 65 -34.70 -5.24 -26.12
C PHE A 65 -34.65 -6.23 -27.30
N ILE A 66 -34.39 -7.52 -27.08
CA ILE A 66 -34.33 -8.49 -28.21
C ILE A 66 -35.00 -9.84 -27.85
N ARG A 67 -36.17 -9.78 -27.23
CA ARG A 67 -37.12 -10.91 -27.20
C ARG A 67 -38.30 -10.49 -28.08
N ARG A 68 -38.05 -10.47 -29.39
CA ARG A 68 -38.39 -11.56 -30.31
C ARG A 68 -39.85 -11.41 -30.74
N ILE A 69 -39.98 -10.73 -31.87
CA ILE A 69 -41.12 -10.57 -32.80
C ILE A 69 -41.63 -11.94 -33.38
N LEU A 70 -41.47 -13.07 -32.68
CA LEU A 70 -41.89 -14.39 -33.19
C LEU A 70 -42.56 -15.23 -32.10
N GLY A 71 -43.88 -15.45 -32.25
CA GLY A 71 -44.64 -16.39 -31.42
C GLY A 71 -46.15 -16.13 -31.35
N LYS A 72 -46.77 -15.71 -32.46
CA LYS A 72 -48.23 -15.74 -32.66
C LYS A 72 -48.63 -17.20 -32.93
N PHE A 73 -49.72 -17.66 -32.30
CA PHE A 73 -50.42 -18.94 -32.49
C PHE A 73 -49.89 -20.18 -31.74
N GLY A 74 -50.76 -20.73 -30.90
CA GLY A 74 -50.63 -21.92 -30.07
C GLY A 74 -51.67 -21.87 -28.96
#